data_AF-A0A514JN03-F1
#
_entry.id   AF-A0A514JN03-F1
#
_cell.length_a   1.000
_cell.length_b   1.000
_cell.length_c   1.000
_cell.angle_alpha   90.00
_cell.angle_beta   90.00
_cell.angle_gamma   90.00
#
_symmetry.space_group_name_H-M   'P 1'
#
loop_
_entity.id
_entity.type
_entity.pdbx_description
1 polymer ?
#
loop_
_entity_poly.entity_id
_entity_poly.type
_entity_poly.pdbx_seq_one_letter_code
_entity_poly.pdbx_strand_id
1 'polypeptide(L)'
;MSAGALVFMGAGLGVWATVFKDDTRELRASETCNEGIFSANVEPLERLISPDSSFTSDWSREASDSSLLLTCVNSTDHASVKMTAELKDGSIDEWRSQLKAVDKADASHFDVGTEAVVWGRHAAMYVECKPQSAGSSHTAGLDSPYLSILVRASGSAAEEKTDKQQQDLAHLASRMFFEAQLQTGCQEDFVAPSGPPRLTK
;
A
#
# COMPACT_ATOMS: atom_id res chain seq x y z
N MET A 1 -3.36 -10.00 -72.39
CA MET A 1 -3.65 -9.25 -71.15
C MET A 1 -4.49 -10.15 -70.28
N SER A 2 -3.93 -10.61 -69.17
CA SER A 2 -4.40 -11.76 -68.39
C SER A 2 -5.28 -11.35 -67.21
N ALA A 3 -6.15 -12.31 -66.86
CA ALA A 3 -6.78 -12.56 -65.56
C ALA A 3 -7.80 -11.52 -65.05
N GLY A 4 -8.94 -11.90 -64.48
CA GLY A 4 -9.29 -13.15 -63.82
C GLY A 4 -9.95 -12.80 -62.48
N ALA A 5 -11.03 -13.49 -62.15
CA ALA A 5 -12.07 -13.05 -61.20
C ALA A 5 -11.72 -13.23 -59.71
N LEU A 6 -12.24 -12.30 -58.90
CA LEU A 6 -13.05 -12.44 -57.67
C LEU A 6 -12.64 -13.35 -56.47
N VAL A 7 -12.78 -12.72 -55.29
CA VAL A 7 -13.09 -13.20 -53.92
C VAL A 7 -11.99 -13.89 -53.10
N PHE A 8 -11.60 -13.31 -51.95
CA PHE A 8 -12.10 -13.66 -50.60
C PHE A 8 -11.20 -13.12 -49.48
N MET A 9 -11.89 -12.78 -48.37
CA MET A 9 -11.47 -12.85 -46.98
C MET A 9 -10.34 -11.94 -46.48
N GLY A 10 -10.74 -11.07 -45.57
CA GLY A 10 -9.87 -10.55 -44.54
C GLY A 10 -10.73 -9.92 -43.46
N ALA A 11 -11.26 -10.77 -42.56
CA ALA A 11 -11.78 -10.31 -41.28
C ALA A 11 -10.71 -9.38 -40.68
N GLY A 12 -11.02 -8.09 -40.59
CA GLY A 12 -10.23 -7.15 -39.82
C GLY A 12 -10.40 -7.49 -38.36
N LEU A 13 -9.77 -8.58 -37.93
CA LEU A 13 -9.37 -8.80 -36.56
C LEU A 13 -8.56 -7.56 -36.20
N GLY A 14 -9.18 -6.64 -35.47
CA GLY A 14 -8.47 -5.62 -34.74
C GLY A 14 -7.52 -6.37 -33.81
N VAL A 15 -6.27 -6.51 -34.25
CA VAL A 15 -5.17 -6.89 -33.38
C VAL A 15 -5.08 -5.73 -32.41
N TRP A 16 -5.75 -5.87 -31.26
CA TRP A 16 -5.31 -5.19 -30.07
C TRP A 16 -3.89 -5.68 -29.87
N ALA A 17 -2.93 -4.87 -30.30
CA ALA A 17 -1.56 -5.02 -29.93
C ALA A 17 -1.54 -4.91 -28.40
N THR A 18 -1.63 -6.06 -27.74
CA THR A 18 -1.07 -6.22 -26.42
C THR A 18 0.40 -5.90 -26.60
N VAL A 19 0.76 -4.66 -26.32
CA VAL A 19 2.14 -4.28 -26.05
C VAL A 19 2.47 -4.98 -24.73
N PHE A 20 2.83 -6.27 -24.83
CA PHE A 20 3.70 -6.88 -23.84
C PHE A 20 5.03 -6.17 -24.03
N LYS A 21 5.19 -5.08 -23.28
CA LYS A 21 6.48 -4.46 -23.11
C LYS A 21 7.27 -5.41 -22.23
N ASP A 22 8.00 -6.29 -22.89
CA ASP A 22 9.04 -7.12 -22.32
C ASP A 22 10.20 -6.19 -21.90
N ASP A 23 9.96 -5.39 -20.87
CA ASP A 23 10.97 -4.66 -20.10
C ASP A 23 11.00 -5.34 -18.74
N THR A 24 11.58 -6.54 -18.66
CA THR A 24 12.14 -7.02 -17.38
C THR A 24 13.33 -6.14 -17.02
N ARG A 25 13.05 -4.87 -16.66
CA ARG A 25 13.97 -4.08 -15.88
C ARG A 25 14.07 -4.77 -14.54
N GLU A 26 15.29 -5.11 -14.13
CA GLU A 26 15.61 -5.29 -12.71
C GLU A 26 15.22 -3.96 -12.02
N LEU A 27 14.01 -3.92 -11.47
CA LEU A 27 13.55 -2.79 -10.68
C LEU A 27 14.43 -2.77 -9.42
N ARG A 28 15.31 -1.77 -9.32
CA ARG A 28 16.04 -1.55 -8.07
C ARG A 28 15.02 -1.12 -7.02
N ALA A 29 15.26 -1.49 -5.77
CA ALA A 29 14.60 -1.01 -4.55
C ALA A 29 14.10 0.46 -4.56
N SER A 30 14.83 1.33 -5.24
CA SER A 30 14.51 2.75 -5.43
C SER A 30 13.30 3.05 -6.33
N GLU A 31 12.72 2.04 -7.00
CA GLU A 31 11.62 2.15 -7.97
C GLU A 31 10.30 1.53 -7.45
N THR A 32 10.27 1.08 -6.20
CA THR A 32 9.11 0.47 -5.56
C THR A 32 8.09 1.53 -5.13
N CYS A 33 6.86 1.45 -5.62
CA CYS A 33 5.71 2.28 -5.22
C CYS A 33 5.95 3.80 -5.16
N ASN A 34 6.05 4.47 -6.32
CA ASN A 34 6.41 5.89 -6.41
C ASN A 34 5.19 6.83 -6.64
N GLU A 35 5.12 8.04 -6.06
CA GLU A 35 6.17 8.90 -5.45
C GLU A 35 5.74 9.53 -4.08
N GLY A 36 6.61 9.66 -3.06
CA GLY A 36 8.06 9.42 -3.01
C GLY A 36 8.66 9.54 -1.60
N ILE A 37 9.03 8.37 -1.04
CA ILE A 37 9.96 8.02 0.07
C ILE A 37 10.08 6.49 0.21
N PHE A 38 9.21 5.68 -0.42
CA PHE A 38 9.38 4.23 -0.56
C PHE A 38 10.74 3.82 -1.15
N SER A 39 11.44 4.75 -1.81
CA SER A 39 12.80 4.57 -2.34
C SER A 39 13.92 4.43 -1.30
N ALA A 40 13.68 4.72 0.00
CA ALA A 40 14.78 4.90 0.96
C ALA A 40 15.13 3.70 1.87
N ASN A 41 14.34 2.61 1.93
CA ASN A 41 14.74 1.35 2.61
C ASN A 41 13.65 0.27 2.42
N VAL A 42 13.84 -0.59 1.42
CA VAL A 42 12.93 -1.67 1.06
C VAL A 42 13.22 -2.98 1.80
N GLU A 43 14.18 -3.01 2.70
CA GLU A 43 14.61 -4.27 3.33
C GLU A 43 13.46 -5.04 4.02
N PRO A 44 12.48 -4.38 4.70
CA PRO A 44 11.32 -5.10 5.24
C PRO A 44 10.50 -5.77 4.15
N LEU A 45 10.38 -5.13 2.98
CA LEU A 45 9.66 -5.68 1.86
C LEU A 45 10.42 -6.86 1.25
N GLU A 46 11.71 -6.72 0.97
CA GLU A 46 12.58 -7.78 0.43
C GLU A 46 12.57 -9.03 1.32
N ARG A 47 12.60 -8.84 2.65
CA ARG A 47 12.50 -9.94 3.61
C ARG A 47 11.16 -10.67 3.54
N LEU A 48 10.07 -9.99 3.21
CA LEU A 48 8.74 -10.58 3.09
C LEU A 48 8.54 -11.28 1.75
N ILE A 49 9.00 -10.69 0.63
CA ILE A 49 8.72 -11.20 -0.73
C ILE A 49 9.84 -12.05 -1.34
N SER A 50 10.87 -12.38 -0.54
CA SER A 50 12.11 -13.09 -0.89
C SER A 50 13.19 -12.19 -1.51
N PRO A 51 14.41 -12.16 -0.93
CA PRO A 51 15.50 -11.30 -1.42
C PRO A 51 16.08 -11.73 -2.77
N ASP A 52 15.87 -13.00 -3.16
CA ASP A 52 16.47 -13.58 -4.38
C ASP A 52 15.49 -13.57 -5.57
N SER A 53 14.30 -13.00 -5.42
CA SER A 53 13.25 -13.02 -6.44
C SER A 53 13.03 -11.64 -7.04
N SER A 54 12.94 -11.55 -8.37
CA SER A 54 12.42 -10.36 -9.02
C SER A 54 10.96 -10.16 -8.60
N PHE A 55 10.59 -8.93 -8.23
CA PHE A 55 9.22 -8.60 -7.86
C PHE A 55 8.66 -7.47 -8.73
N THR A 56 7.35 -7.48 -8.92
CA THR A 56 6.59 -6.40 -9.54
C THR A 56 6.11 -5.43 -8.47
N SER A 57 6.03 -4.15 -8.82
CA SER A 57 5.55 -3.09 -7.94
C SER A 57 4.55 -2.22 -8.68
N ASP A 58 3.33 -2.14 -8.15
CA ASP A 58 2.24 -1.34 -8.70
C ASP A 58 1.81 -0.27 -7.68
N TRP A 59 1.74 0.98 -8.14
CA TRP A 59 1.22 2.10 -7.38
C TRP A 59 -0.04 2.66 -8.01
N SER A 60 -1.06 2.92 -7.19
CA SER A 60 -2.24 3.67 -7.62
C SER A 60 -2.63 4.73 -6.59
N ARG A 61 -3.20 5.82 -7.12
CA ARG A 61 -3.70 6.95 -6.37
C ARG A 61 -5.06 7.35 -6.91
N GLU A 62 -6.05 7.34 -6.04
CA GLU A 62 -7.38 7.88 -6.29
C GLU A 62 -7.59 9.00 -5.26
N ALA A 63 -7.79 10.23 -5.73
CA ALA A 63 -7.93 11.39 -4.85
C ALA A 63 -9.10 12.25 -5.31
N SER A 64 -9.86 12.76 -4.35
CA SER A 64 -10.87 13.79 -4.53
C SER A 64 -10.69 14.88 -3.45
N ASP A 65 -11.62 15.84 -3.40
CA ASP A 65 -11.56 16.88 -2.39
C ASP A 65 -11.88 16.37 -0.97
N SER A 66 -12.48 15.19 -0.89
CA SER A 66 -13.01 14.58 0.36
C SER A 66 -12.53 13.15 0.58
N SER A 67 -11.58 12.68 -0.24
CA SER A 67 -11.06 11.32 -0.14
C SER A 67 -9.66 11.19 -0.73
N LEU A 68 -8.89 10.28 -0.17
CA LEU A 68 -7.64 9.80 -0.75
C LEU A 68 -7.59 8.29 -0.55
N LEU A 69 -7.26 7.56 -1.60
CA LEU A 69 -6.87 6.16 -1.55
C LEU A 69 -5.54 6.01 -2.26
N LEU A 70 -4.54 5.62 -1.50
CA LEU A 70 -3.23 5.21 -1.99
C LEU A 70 -3.13 3.70 -1.88
N THR A 71 -2.66 3.05 -2.94
CA THR A 71 -2.40 1.61 -2.93
C THR A 71 -1.02 1.32 -3.51
N CYS A 72 -0.27 0.51 -2.78
CA CYS A 72 1.01 -0.04 -3.19
C CYS A 72 0.91 -1.58 -3.12
N VAL A 73 1.14 -2.25 -4.25
CA VAL A 73 1.17 -3.71 -4.31
C VAL A 73 2.54 -4.14 -4.77
N ASN A 74 3.15 -5.06 -4.02
CA ASN A 74 4.39 -5.70 -4.39
C ASN A 74 4.17 -7.20 -4.45
N SER A 75 4.62 -7.85 -5.50
CA SER A 75 4.38 -9.28 -5.69
C SER A 75 5.48 -9.99 -6.45
N THR A 76 5.64 -11.26 -6.10
CA THR A 76 6.36 -12.28 -6.88
C THR A 76 5.35 -13.36 -7.28
N ASP A 77 5.81 -14.41 -7.94
CA ASP A 77 4.98 -15.58 -8.29
C ASP A 77 4.42 -16.32 -7.05
N HIS A 78 5.00 -16.10 -5.87
CA HIS A 78 4.70 -16.88 -4.66
C HIS A 78 4.35 -16.02 -3.43
N ALA A 79 4.62 -14.72 -3.47
CA ALA A 79 4.41 -13.81 -2.35
C ALA A 79 3.75 -12.51 -2.81
N SER A 80 2.96 -11.87 -1.94
CA SER A 80 2.55 -10.49 -2.16
C SER A 80 2.37 -9.71 -0.87
N VAL A 81 2.63 -8.41 -0.96
CA VAL A 81 2.38 -7.42 0.09
C VAL A 81 1.58 -6.28 -0.52
N LYS A 82 0.38 -6.07 0.01
CA LYS A 82 -0.48 -4.94 -0.36
C LYS A 82 -0.55 -3.95 0.80
N MET A 83 -0.25 -2.71 0.52
CA MET A 83 -0.37 -1.57 1.43
C MET A 83 -1.43 -0.62 0.90
N THR A 84 -2.32 -0.16 1.77
CA THR A 84 -3.34 0.84 1.44
C THR A 84 -3.37 1.92 2.49
N ALA A 85 -3.51 3.18 2.08
CA ALA A 85 -3.84 4.29 2.95
C ALA A 85 -5.10 4.98 2.43
N GLU A 86 -6.08 5.15 3.30
CA GLU A 86 -7.37 5.74 2.96
C GLU A 86 -7.66 6.92 3.90
N LEU A 87 -7.94 8.10 3.34
CA LEU A 87 -8.50 9.23 4.08
C LEU A 87 -10.03 9.15 4.03
N LYS A 88 -10.65 9.12 5.21
CA LYS A 88 -12.10 8.97 5.37
C LYS A 88 -12.58 9.65 6.66
N ASP A 89 -13.89 9.81 6.77
CA ASP A 89 -14.54 10.28 7.99
C ASP A 89 -14.84 9.12 8.95
N GLY A 90 -14.85 9.38 10.25
CA GLY A 90 -15.33 8.45 11.27
C GLY A 90 -14.49 8.37 12.53
N SER A 91 -14.72 7.32 13.32
CA SER A 91 -14.11 7.13 14.64
C SER A 91 -13.18 5.92 14.74
N ILE A 92 -12.34 5.91 15.78
CA ILE A 92 -11.49 4.77 16.11
C ILE A 92 -12.31 3.47 16.33
N ASP A 93 -13.51 3.56 16.90
CA ASP A 93 -14.35 2.39 17.16
C ASP A 93 -14.90 1.79 15.87
N GLU A 94 -15.31 2.64 14.92
CA GLU A 94 -15.71 2.20 13.59
C GLU A 94 -14.53 1.56 12.85
N TRP A 95 -13.35 2.17 12.90
CA TRP A 95 -12.14 1.59 12.32
C TRP A 95 -11.81 0.23 12.93
N ARG A 96 -11.83 0.10 14.26
CA ARG A 96 -11.60 -1.19 14.96
C ARG A 96 -12.60 -2.25 14.51
N SER A 97 -13.88 -1.89 14.34
CA SER A 97 -14.93 -2.81 13.89
C SER A 97 -14.67 -3.36 12.47
N GLN A 98 -14.02 -2.58 11.61
CA GLN A 98 -13.64 -3.00 10.24
C GLN A 98 -12.51 -4.03 10.24
N LEU A 99 -11.68 -4.07 11.28
CA LEU A 99 -10.52 -4.94 11.33
C LEU A 99 -10.82 -6.40 11.69
N LYS A 100 -12.06 -6.74 12.08
CA LYS A 100 -12.61 -8.09 12.32
C LYS A 100 -11.76 -9.06 13.19
N ALA A 101 -10.62 -8.64 13.75
CA ALA A 101 -9.59 -9.53 14.27
C ALA A 101 -8.62 -8.89 15.30
N VAL A 102 -8.84 -7.64 15.73
CA VAL A 102 -7.95 -6.94 16.69
C VAL A 102 -8.03 -7.56 18.09
N ASP A 103 -9.15 -8.23 18.43
CA ASP A 103 -9.32 -8.96 19.70
C ASP A 103 -8.64 -10.35 19.74
N LYS A 104 -7.64 -10.60 18.89
CA LYS A 104 -6.89 -11.86 18.91
C LYS A 104 -5.74 -11.75 19.91
N ALA A 105 -5.58 -12.77 20.75
CA ALA A 105 -4.51 -12.86 21.76
C ALA A 105 -3.06 -12.74 21.24
N ASP A 106 -2.88 -12.72 19.91
CA ASP A 106 -1.59 -12.64 19.21
C ASP A 106 -1.37 -11.27 18.53
N ALA A 107 -2.18 -10.26 18.84
CA ALA A 107 -2.00 -8.90 18.36
C ALA A 107 -0.94 -8.17 19.19
N SER A 108 -0.07 -7.41 18.53
CA SER A 108 0.87 -6.49 19.16
C SER A 108 0.55 -5.07 18.71
N HIS A 109 0.57 -4.11 19.63
CA HIS A 109 0.46 -2.69 19.34
C HIS A 109 1.82 -2.11 18.93
N PHE A 110 1.83 -0.97 18.23
CA PHE A 110 3.07 -0.27 17.93
C PHE A 110 2.93 1.25 17.98
N ASP A 111 4.02 1.93 18.38
CA ASP A 111 4.01 3.35 18.75
C ASP A 111 4.05 4.30 17.53
N VAL A 112 3.07 4.20 16.63
CA VAL A 112 2.94 5.09 15.47
C VAL A 112 1.48 5.47 15.22
N GLY A 113 1.21 6.77 15.13
CA GLY A 113 -0.16 7.27 14.94
C GLY A 113 -0.96 7.34 16.24
N THR A 114 -2.30 7.37 16.12
CA THR A 114 -3.20 7.39 17.28
C THR A 114 -3.39 5.98 17.85
N GLU A 115 -3.56 5.00 16.96
CA GLU A 115 -3.69 3.59 17.31
C GLU A 115 -3.08 2.75 16.19
N ALA A 116 -2.27 1.75 16.53
CA ALA A 116 -1.70 0.85 15.54
C ALA A 116 -1.50 -0.55 16.10
N VAL A 117 -1.71 -1.55 15.25
CA VAL A 117 -1.74 -2.96 15.64
C VAL A 117 -1.27 -3.86 14.50
N VAL A 118 -0.53 -4.91 14.85
CA VAL A 118 -0.08 -5.97 13.95
C VAL A 118 -0.56 -7.32 14.47
N TRP A 119 -1.11 -8.15 13.58
CA TRP A 119 -1.63 -9.47 13.93
C TRP A 119 -1.57 -10.41 12.73
N GLY A 120 -0.97 -11.58 12.93
CA GLY A 120 -0.72 -12.53 11.84
C GLY A 120 -0.05 -11.86 10.65
N ARG A 121 -0.72 -11.87 9.49
CA ARG A 121 -0.25 -11.29 8.22
C ARG A 121 -0.68 -9.85 7.95
N HIS A 122 -1.17 -9.14 8.97
CA HIS A 122 -1.72 -7.78 8.82
C HIS A 122 -1.07 -6.80 9.77
N ALA A 123 -0.88 -5.56 9.33
CA ALA A 123 -0.64 -4.41 10.20
C ALA A 123 -1.62 -3.30 9.80
N ALA A 124 -2.19 -2.60 10.78
CA ALA A 124 -3.13 -1.52 10.54
C ALA A 124 -2.86 -0.34 11.46
N MET A 125 -3.19 0.85 10.99
CA MET A 125 -3.09 2.08 11.77
C MET A 125 -4.33 2.96 11.57
N TYR A 126 -4.72 3.61 12.66
CA TYR A 126 -5.67 4.70 12.71
C TYR A 126 -4.90 5.95 13.13
N VAL A 127 -5.00 7.02 12.35
CA VAL A 127 -4.39 8.30 12.68
C VAL A 127 -5.38 9.41 12.45
N GLU A 128 -5.72 10.14 13.50
CA GLU A 128 -6.55 11.35 13.39
C GLU A 128 -5.90 12.36 12.44
N CYS A 129 -6.62 12.80 11.42
CA CYS A 129 -6.14 13.84 10.54
C CYS A 129 -6.43 15.21 11.17
N LYS A 130 -5.38 15.96 11.48
CA LYS A 130 -5.47 17.37 11.89
C LYS A 130 -4.94 18.22 10.75
N PRO A 131 -5.80 18.74 9.85
CA PRO A 131 -5.33 19.54 8.73
C PRO A 131 -4.80 20.89 9.22
N GLN A 132 -3.81 21.45 8.51
CA GLN A 132 -3.24 22.77 8.83
C GLN A 132 -4.26 23.91 8.79
N SER A 133 -5.29 23.76 7.95
CA SER A 133 -6.40 24.69 7.80
C SER A 133 -7.72 23.93 7.67
N ALA A 134 -8.76 24.44 8.32
CA ALA A 134 -10.11 23.89 8.14
C ALA A 134 -10.51 24.00 6.66
N GLY A 135 -10.91 22.89 6.06
CA GLY A 135 -11.25 22.82 4.64
C GLY A 135 -10.04 22.75 3.70
N SER A 136 -8.91 22.17 4.14
CA SER A 136 -7.84 21.77 3.22
C SER A 136 -8.42 20.91 2.09
N SER A 137 -7.84 21.01 0.89
CA SER A 137 -8.43 20.43 -0.32
C SER A 137 -8.69 18.93 -0.24
N HIS A 138 -8.13 18.18 0.70
CA HIS A 138 -8.37 16.74 0.83
C HIS A 138 -9.28 16.35 1.98
N THR A 139 -9.67 17.30 2.84
CA THR A 139 -10.55 17.07 4.00
C THR A 139 -11.88 17.81 3.89
N ALA A 140 -12.16 18.40 2.72
CA ALA A 140 -13.38 19.18 2.53
C ALA A 140 -14.61 18.28 2.69
N GLY A 141 -15.51 18.65 3.60
CA GLY A 141 -16.74 17.88 3.85
C GLY A 141 -16.57 16.66 4.75
N LEU A 142 -15.44 16.49 5.42
CA LEU A 142 -15.24 15.51 6.49
C LEU A 142 -15.34 16.20 7.86
N ASP A 143 -16.12 15.63 8.77
CA ASP A 143 -16.31 16.18 10.13
C ASP A 143 -15.21 15.70 11.09
N SER A 144 -14.77 14.45 10.96
CA SER A 144 -13.76 13.77 11.79
C SER A 144 -12.81 12.95 10.90
N PRO A 145 -11.98 13.61 10.07
CA PRO A 145 -11.12 12.92 9.12
C PRO A 145 -10.03 12.10 9.83
N TYR A 146 -9.75 10.92 9.30
CA TYR A 146 -8.62 10.08 9.73
C TYR A 146 -8.00 9.32 8.57
N LEU A 147 -6.73 8.97 8.73
CA LEU A 147 -6.01 8.07 7.85
C LEU A 147 -6.12 6.64 8.38
N SER A 148 -6.60 5.74 7.53
CA SER A 148 -6.65 4.29 7.76
C SER A 148 -5.59 3.62 6.92
N ILE A 149 -4.57 3.07 7.58
CA ILE A 149 -3.51 2.32 6.91
C ILE A 149 -3.75 0.84 7.13
N LEU A 150 -3.55 0.05 6.07
CA LEU A 150 -3.63 -1.40 6.15
C LEU A 150 -2.58 -2.04 5.25
N VAL A 151 -1.77 -2.90 5.85
CA VAL A 151 -0.78 -3.74 5.18
C VAL A 151 -1.22 -5.19 5.31
N ARG A 152 -1.16 -5.93 4.20
CA ARG A 152 -1.51 -7.34 4.13
C ARG A 152 -0.45 -8.11 3.38
N ALA A 153 0.13 -9.13 4.02
CA ALA A 153 0.96 -10.13 3.36
C ALA A 153 0.10 -11.32 2.88
N SER A 154 0.52 -11.99 1.81
CA SER A 154 -0.12 -13.19 1.24
C SER A 154 0.91 -14.09 0.56
N GLY A 155 0.54 -15.35 0.31
CA GLY A 155 1.48 -16.35 -0.19
C GLY A 155 2.55 -16.68 0.85
N SER A 156 3.78 -16.96 0.41
CA SER A 156 4.91 -17.26 1.30
C SER A 156 5.24 -16.10 2.25
N ALA A 157 4.95 -14.84 1.87
CA ALA A 157 5.08 -13.68 2.77
C ALA A 157 4.18 -13.76 4.02
N ALA A 158 3.14 -14.60 4.02
CA ALA A 158 2.20 -14.77 5.12
C ALA A 158 2.40 -16.06 5.93
N GLU A 159 3.33 -16.92 5.55
CA GLU A 159 3.49 -18.27 6.14
C GLU A 159 4.31 -18.25 7.43
N GLU A 160 5.25 -17.32 7.57
CA GLU A 160 5.94 -17.12 8.84
C GLU A 160 5.03 -16.41 9.85
N LYS A 161 5.25 -16.68 11.15
CA LYS A 161 4.64 -15.96 12.28
C LYS A 161 5.75 -15.55 13.25
N THR A 162 6.77 -14.88 12.73
CA THR A 162 7.92 -14.45 13.51
C THR A 162 7.70 -13.03 14.02
N ASP A 163 8.26 -12.70 15.19
CA ASP A 163 8.29 -11.32 15.69
C ASP A 163 8.90 -10.37 14.64
N LYS A 164 9.86 -10.87 13.85
CA LYS A 164 10.49 -10.13 12.76
C LYS A 164 9.51 -9.80 11.61
N GLN A 165 8.66 -10.74 11.21
CA GLN A 165 7.65 -10.48 10.18
C GLN A 165 6.62 -9.45 10.67
N GLN A 166 6.19 -9.53 11.94
CA GLN A 166 5.32 -8.51 12.53
C GLN A 166 5.99 -7.13 12.55
N GLN A 167 7.28 -7.09 12.90
CA GLN A 167 8.10 -5.88 12.87
C GLN A 167 8.17 -5.28 11.45
N ASP A 168 8.34 -6.12 10.43
CA ASP A 168 8.43 -5.71 9.03
C ASP A 168 7.08 -5.17 8.52
N LEU A 169 5.96 -5.82 8.86
CA LEU A 169 4.62 -5.33 8.53
C LEU A 169 4.31 -4.00 9.21
N ALA A 170 4.66 -3.84 10.49
CA ALA A 170 4.48 -2.58 11.23
C ALA A 170 5.33 -1.45 10.64
N HIS A 171 6.57 -1.75 10.22
CA HIS A 171 7.44 -0.79 9.54
C HIS A 171 6.85 -0.37 8.19
N LEU A 172 6.35 -1.31 7.38
CA LEU A 172 5.68 -0.99 6.12
C LEU A 172 4.41 -0.15 6.31
N ALA A 173 3.62 -0.41 7.35
CA ALA A 173 2.46 0.41 7.68
C ALA A 173 2.87 1.85 8.03
N SER A 174 3.91 2.00 8.85
CA SER A 174 4.44 3.30 9.25
C SER A 174 4.97 4.11 8.06
N ARG A 175 5.58 3.44 7.07
CA ARG A 175 6.00 4.07 5.81
C ARG A 175 4.81 4.52 4.98
N MET A 176 3.82 3.65 4.80
CA MET A 176 2.60 3.98 4.05
C MET A 176 1.85 5.15 4.69
N PHE A 177 1.84 5.23 6.03
CA PHE A 177 1.31 6.38 6.75
C PHE A 177 2.06 7.66 6.39
N PHE A 178 3.39 7.67 6.49
CA PHE A 178 4.19 8.86 6.18
C PHE A 178 3.96 9.36 4.75
N GLU A 179 3.84 8.45 3.77
CA GLU A 179 3.51 8.80 2.40
C GLU A 179 2.11 9.41 2.28
N ALA A 180 1.13 8.84 2.98
CA ALA A 180 -0.22 9.40 3.02
C ALA A 180 -0.26 10.80 3.66
N GLN A 181 0.57 11.07 4.67
CA GLN A 181 0.67 12.40 5.28
C GLN A 181 1.19 13.44 4.30
N LEU A 182 2.24 13.12 3.54
CA LEU A 182 2.78 14.03 2.52
C LEU A 182 1.75 14.38 1.44
N GLN A 183 0.87 13.43 1.12
CA GLN A 183 -0.17 13.61 0.11
C GLN A 183 -1.41 14.35 0.63
N THR A 184 -1.67 14.32 1.94
CA THR A 184 -2.89 14.89 2.54
C THR A 184 -2.66 16.18 3.33
N GLY A 185 -1.43 16.42 3.79
CA GLY A 185 -1.14 17.45 4.79
C GLY A 185 -1.71 17.14 6.18
N CYS A 186 -2.11 15.89 6.44
CA CYS A 186 -2.58 15.44 7.74
C CYS A 186 -1.38 15.24 8.69
N GLN A 187 -1.26 16.12 9.70
CA GLN A 187 -0.19 16.15 10.72
C GLN A 187 1.23 16.37 10.16
N GLU A 188 1.78 17.58 10.32
CA GLU A 188 3.15 17.91 9.88
C GLU A 188 4.26 17.47 10.86
N ASP A 189 3.92 17.19 12.12
CA ASP A 189 4.95 16.92 13.15
C ASP A 189 5.52 15.48 13.09
N PHE A 190 4.99 14.62 12.21
CA PHE A 190 5.48 13.25 12.10
C PHE A 190 6.68 13.16 11.16
N VAL A 191 7.85 12.87 11.74
CA VAL A 191 9.08 12.60 11.01
C VAL A 191 9.09 11.13 10.57
N ALA A 192 9.51 10.86 9.33
CA ALA A 192 9.72 9.51 8.84
C ALA A 192 10.48 8.66 9.87
N PRO A 193 9.99 7.47 10.23
CA PRO A 193 10.68 6.64 11.19
C PRO A 193 12.03 6.22 10.63
N SER A 194 13.12 6.46 11.37
CA SER A 194 14.49 6.07 10.99
C SER A 194 14.77 4.58 11.17
N GLY A 195 13.79 3.82 11.66
CA GLY A 195 13.89 2.39 11.97
C GLY A 195 12.51 1.82 12.28
N PRO A 196 12.40 0.50 12.49
CA PRO A 196 11.12 -0.15 12.69
C PRO A 196 10.50 0.26 14.04
N PRO A 197 9.16 0.39 14.14
CA PRO A 197 8.49 0.88 15.35
C PRO A 197 8.57 -0.14 16.48
N ARG A 198 8.50 0.31 17.74
CA ARG A 198 8.50 -0.62 18.88
C ARG A 198 7.17 -1.36 18.96
N LEU A 199 7.22 -2.68 19.08
CA LEU A 199 6.05 -3.50 19.35
C LEU A 199 5.85 -3.65 20.86
N THR A 200 4.60 -3.52 21.31
CA THR A 200 4.16 -3.73 22.68
C THR A 200 3.01 -4.73 22.70
N LYS A 201 3.02 -5.67 23.66
CA LYS A 201 1.94 -6.64 23.86
C LYS A 201 0.86 -6.09 24.78
#